data_AF-A0AAW2VC90-F1
#
_entry.id   AF-A0AAW2VC90-F1
#
_cell.length_a   1.000
_cell.length_b   1.000
_cell.length_c   1.000
_cell.angle_alpha   90.00
_cell.angle_beta   90.00
_cell.angle_gamma   90.00
#
_symmetry.space_group_name_H-M   'P 1'
#
loop_
_entity.id
_entity.type
_entity.pdbx_description
1 polymer ?
#
loop_
_entity_poly.entity_id
_entity_poly.type
_entity_poly.pdbx_seq_one_letter_code
_entity_poly.pdbx_strand_id
1 'polypeptide(L)'
;MTAPVLVDIQNSTYTVYFYVPKKYQTGISLPTPLTDEIKKVNLPKFKYAAVRRFGGFISELSIGLETATLKRSLQGTPYRQAATGPVTVAGYNSPFELFNRVNEVWLGFN
;
A
#
# COMPACT_ATOMS: atom_id res chain seq x y z
N MET A 1 -4.18 -4.81 -16.22
CA MET A 1 -3.87 -4.07 -14.99
C MET A 1 -3.31 -5.04 -13.96
N THR A 2 -2.55 -4.55 -12.98
CA THR A 2 -1.94 -5.34 -11.91
C THR A 2 -2.61 -5.02 -10.58
N ALA A 3 -2.48 -5.94 -9.63
CA ALA A 3 -2.90 -5.74 -8.24
C ALA A 3 -1.73 -6.10 -7.31
N PRO A 4 -1.68 -5.52 -6.09
CA PRO A 4 -2.56 -4.46 -5.59
C PRO A 4 -2.20 -3.08 -6.18
N VAL A 5 -3.14 -2.14 -6.06
CA VAL A 5 -2.83 -0.69 -6.12
C VAL A 5 -2.41 -0.26 -4.72
N LEU A 6 -1.25 0.38 -4.59
CA LEU A 6 -0.79 0.89 -3.30
C LEU A 6 -1.13 2.36 -3.14
N VAL A 7 -1.45 2.77 -1.92
CA VAL A 7 -1.67 4.17 -1.55
C VAL A 7 -0.85 4.47 -0.31
N ASP A 8 0.15 5.35 -0.45
CA ASP A 8 0.84 5.93 0.72
C ASP A 8 0.07 7.16 1.18
N ILE A 9 -0.12 7.25 2.49
CA ILE A 9 -0.85 8.34 3.13
C ILE A 9 0.12 9.10 4.01
N GLN A 10 0.39 10.35 3.66
CA GLN A 10 1.22 11.25 4.44
C GLN A 10 0.50 12.57 4.63
N ASN A 11 0.01 12.82 5.86
CA ASN A 11 -0.85 13.94 6.18
C ASN A 11 -2.10 13.96 5.26
N SER A 12 -2.32 15.05 4.53
CA SER A 12 -3.42 15.18 3.55
C SER A 12 -3.00 14.83 2.12
N THR A 13 -1.81 14.24 1.93
CA THR A 13 -1.29 13.86 0.61
C THR A 13 -1.39 12.36 0.41
N TYR A 14 -1.98 11.98 -0.72
CA TYR A 14 -2.17 10.60 -1.15
C TYR A 14 -1.30 10.32 -2.37
N THR A 15 -0.38 9.36 -2.27
CA THR A 15 0.39 8.92 -3.44
C THR A 15 -0.06 7.52 -3.87
N VAL A 16 -0.55 7.40 -5.09
CA VAL A 16 -1.03 6.14 -5.66
C VAL A 16 0.07 5.50 -6.50
N TYR A 17 0.35 4.23 -6.26
CA TYR A 17 1.35 3.46 -7.00
C TYR A 17 0.71 2.30 -7.77
N PHE A 18 1.10 2.19 -9.04
CA PHE A 18 0.75 1.07 -9.91
C PHE A 18 1.98 0.21 -10.17
N TYR A 19 1.85 -1.10 -9.95
CA TYR A 19 2.93 -2.02 -10.25
C TYR A 19 3.07 -2.21 -11.76
N VAL A 20 4.22 -1.84 -12.31
CA VAL A 20 4.59 -2.13 -13.70
C VAL A 20 4.86 -3.63 -13.84
N PRO A 21 4.18 -4.38 -14.73
CA PRO A 21 4.44 -5.80 -14.92
C PRO A 21 5.92 -6.11 -15.21
N LYS A 22 6.45 -7.21 -14.67
CA LYS A 22 7.87 -7.61 -14.79
C LYS A 22 8.42 -7.53 -16.23
N LYS A 23 7.63 -7.95 -17.22
CA LYS A 23 8.02 -7.90 -18.65
C LYS A 23 8.34 -6.50 -19.17
N TYR A 24 7.88 -5.44 -18.50
CA TYR A 24 8.11 -4.04 -18.86
C TYR A 24 9.09 -3.32 -17.92
N GLN A 25 9.66 -4.01 -16.93
CA GLN A 25 10.62 -3.42 -16.00
C GLN A 25 12.06 -3.43 -16.53
N THR A 26 12.35 -4.24 -17.56
CA THR A 26 13.68 -4.41 -18.13
C THR A 26 13.65 -4.31 -19.63
N GLY A 27 14.58 -3.56 -20.22
CA GLY A 27 14.85 -3.59 -21.67
C GLY A 27 13.75 -3.03 -22.58
N ILE A 28 12.63 -2.56 -22.04
CA ILE A 28 11.52 -1.94 -22.79
C ILE A 28 11.28 -0.55 -22.23
N SER A 29 11.20 0.46 -23.10
CA SER A 29 10.80 1.81 -22.69
C SER A 29 9.33 1.84 -22.31
N LEU A 30 9.03 2.23 -21.07
CA LEU A 30 7.66 2.53 -20.65
C LEU A 30 7.16 3.79 -21.37
N PRO A 31 5.86 3.87 -21.68
CA PRO A 31 5.28 5.06 -22.29
C PRO A 31 5.56 6.31 -21.45
N THR A 32 5.79 7.43 -22.13
CA THR A 32 5.94 8.73 -21.48
C THR A 32 4.58 9.15 -20.92
N PRO A 33 4.46 9.46 -19.63
CA PRO A 33 3.21 9.97 -19.08
C PRO A 33 2.80 11.29 -19.73
N LEU A 34 1.50 11.52 -19.85
CA LEU A 34 0.97 12.76 -20.45
C LEU A 34 1.07 13.97 -19.50
N THR A 35 1.30 13.73 -18.21
CA THR A 35 1.39 14.76 -17.17
C THR A 35 2.58 14.51 -16.25
N ASP A 36 3.14 15.57 -15.69
CA ASP A 36 4.26 15.51 -14.74
C ASP A 36 3.87 15.01 -13.34
N GLU A 37 2.58 14.83 -13.09
CA GLU A 37 2.04 14.24 -11.86
C GLU A 37 2.33 12.73 -11.78
N ILE A 38 2.53 12.08 -12.92
CA ILE A 38 2.84 10.66 -13.01
C ILE A 38 4.35 10.49 -13.17
N LYS A 39 4.98 9.87 -12.17
CA LYS A 39 6.43 9.66 -12.15
C LYS A 39 6.77 8.18 -12.00
N LYS A 40 7.86 7.77 -12.67
CA LYS A 40 8.48 6.47 -12.44
C LYS A 40 9.19 6.51 -11.09
N VAL A 41 8.99 5.47 -10.27
CA VAL A 41 9.60 5.34 -8.95
C VAL A 41 10.11 3.93 -8.75
N ASN A 42 11.12 3.77 -7.91
CA ASN A 42 11.61 2.47 -7.48
C ASN A 42 11.02 2.12 -6.11
N LEU A 43 10.52 0.89 -5.99
CA LEU A 43 9.91 0.30 -4.79
C LEU A 43 10.51 -1.10 -4.55
N PRO A 44 10.47 -1.65 -3.33
CA PRO A 44 9.86 -1.10 -2.10
C PRO A 44 10.75 -0.06 -1.38
N LYS A 45 10.14 0.79 -0.54
CA LYS A 45 10.85 1.80 0.29
C LYS A 45 11.39 1.24 1.61
N PHE A 46 11.01 0.03 1.95
CA PHE A 46 11.32 -0.65 3.21
C PHE A 46 11.69 -2.10 2.91
N LYS A 47 12.46 -2.73 3.82
CA LYS A 47 12.88 -4.14 3.68
C LYS A 47 11.81 -5.12 4.16
N TYR A 48 11.08 -4.74 5.21
CA TYR A 48 10.05 -5.56 5.85
C TYR A 48 8.78 -4.75 6.05
N ALA A 49 7.64 -5.42 6.19
CA ALA A 49 6.38 -4.80 6.54
C ALA A 49 5.59 -5.68 7.52
N ALA A 50 4.99 -5.05 8.52
CA ALA A 50 3.91 -5.66 9.28
C ALA A 50 2.61 -5.41 8.52
N VAL A 51 1.83 -6.46 8.26
CA VAL A 51 0.68 -6.42 7.36
C VAL A 51 -0.56 -6.92 8.07
N ARG A 52 -1.68 -6.23 7.88
CA ARG A 52 -3.00 -6.69 8.33
C ARG A 52 -4.01 -6.60 7.20
N ARG A 53 -4.66 -7.74 6.91
CA ARG A 53 -5.76 -7.84 5.95
C ARG A 53 -7.10 -7.46 6.59
N PHE A 54 -7.94 -6.77 5.82
CA PHE A 54 -9.29 -6.41 6.21
C PHE A 54 -10.23 -6.42 4.99
N GLY A 55 -11.53 -6.48 5.25
CA GLY A 55 -12.59 -6.45 4.23
C GLY A 55 -13.27 -5.09 4.09
N GLY A 56 -14.32 -5.02 3.27
CA GLY A 56 -15.08 -3.79 3.06
C GLY A 56 -14.37 -2.75 2.18
N PHE A 57 -14.88 -1.51 2.21
CA PHE A 57 -14.31 -0.39 1.46
C PHE A 57 -13.20 0.30 2.23
N ILE A 58 -12.19 0.78 1.50
CA ILE A 58 -11.12 1.61 2.05
C ILE A 58 -11.67 3.01 2.31
N SER A 59 -11.65 3.44 3.57
CA SER A 59 -11.97 4.80 4.01
C SER A 59 -10.96 5.25 5.08
N GLU A 60 -10.86 6.55 5.35
CA GLU A 60 -9.99 7.06 6.42
C GLU A 60 -10.28 6.39 7.77
N LEU A 61 -11.57 6.15 8.08
CA LEU A 61 -12.00 5.44 9.27
C LEU A 61 -11.50 3.99 9.30
N SER A 62 -11.68 3.24 8.20
CA SER A 62 -11.23 1.84 8.15
C SER A 62 -9.71 1.75 8.24
N ILE A 63 -8.98 2.64 7.57
CA ILE A 63 -7.52 2.69 7.61
C ILE A 63 -7.03 2.95 9.04
N GLY A 64 -7.62 3.94 9.74
CA GLY A 64 -7.28 4.24 11.13
C GLY A 64 -7.54 3.06 12.06
N LEU A 65 -8.72 2.44 11.96
CA LEU A 65 -9.13 1.29 12.77
C LEU A 65 -8.19 0.10 12.57
N GLU A 66 -7.92 -0.27 11.32
CA GLU A 66 -7.11 -1.45 11.00
C GLU A 66 -5.63 -1.21 11.31
N THR A 67 -5.12 0.02 11.14
CA THR A 67 -3.76 0.38 11.55
C THR A 67 -3.60 0.30 13.07
N ALA A 68 -4.57 0.81 13.84
CA ALA A 68 -4.54 0.72 15.30
C ALA A 68 -4.60 -0.74 15.77
N THR A 69 -5.41 -1.56 15.09
CA THR A 69 -5.52 -2.99 15.38
C THR A 69 -4.23 -3.74 15.06
N LEU A 70 -3.57 -3.43 13.93
CA LEU A 70 -2.24 -3.95 13.59
C LEU A 70 -1.20 -3.57 14.65
N LYS A 71 -1.14 -2.29 15.05
CA LYS A 71 -0.20 -1.85 16.10
C LYS A 71 -0.45 -2.56 17.43
N ARG A 72 -1.72 -2.82 17.78
CA ARG A 72 -2.09 -3.59 18.97
C ARG A 72 -1.62 -5.04 18.86
N SER A 73 -1.79 -5.71 17.72
CA SER A 73 -1.35 -7.09 17.55
C SER A 73 0.17 -7.27 17.61
N LEU A 74 0.94 -6.20 17.39
CA LEU A 74 2.40 -6.23 17.52
C LEU A 74 2.88 -6.05 18.96
N GLN A 75 2.01 -5.70 19.92
CA GLN A 75 2.41 -5.57 21.32
C GLN A 75 2.99 -6.89 21.86
N GLY A 76 4.08 -6.80 22.62
CA GLY A 76 4.80 -7.97 23.13
C GLY A 76 5.72 -8.66 22.11
N THR A 77 5.73 -8.23 20.85
CA THR A 77 6.66 -8.72 19.83
C THR A 77 7.86 -7.78 19.66
N PRO A 78 9.02 -8.27 19.17
CA PRO A 78 10.16 -7.41 18.81
C PRO A 78 9.80 -6.36 17.74
N TYR A 79 8.77 -6.62 16.92
CA TYR A 79 8.39 -5.77 15.80
C TYR A 79 7.59 -4.52 16.21
N ARG A 80 7.11 -4.43 17.47
CA ARG A 80 6.36 -3.27 17.98
C ARG A 80 7.10 -1.96 17.73
N GLN A 81 8.41 -1.95 17.99
CA GLN A 81 9.24 -0.76 17.88
C GLN A 81 9.72 -0.52 16.44
N ALA A 82 9.85 -1.59 15.65
CA ALA A 82 10.31 -1.51 14.27
C ALA A 82 9.23 -0.97 13.33
N ALA A 83 7.99 -1.49 13.40
CA ALA A 83 6.90 -1.19 12.48
C ALA A 83 6.18 0.13 12.81
N THR A 84 6.92 1.25 12.79
CA THR A 84 6.44 2.59 13.12
C THR A 84 6.40 3.54 11.90
N GLY A 85 6.76 3.03 10.71
CA GLY A 85 6.75 3.79 9.47
C GLY A 85 5.36 4.29 9.03
N PRO A 86 5.31 5.08 7.94
CA PRO A 86 4.05 5.56 7.38
C PRO A 86 3.16 4.39 6.95
N VAL A 87 1.85 4.65 6.94
CA VAL A 87 0.86 3.65 6.52
C VAL A 87 0.80 3.60 4.99
N THR A 88 0.95 2.40 4.46
CA THR A 88 0.62 2.08 3.06
C THR A 88 -0.64 1.22 3.05
N VAL A 89 -1.59 1.52 2.17
CA VAL A 89 -2.77 0.70 1.93
C VAL A 89 -2.61 -0.06 0.62
N ALA A 90 -2.93 -1.35 0.60
CA ALA A 90 -2.96 -2.15 -0.62
C ALA A 90 -4.40 -2.57 -0.94
N GLY A 91 -4.93 -2.08 -2.06
CA GLY A 91 -6.25 -2.45 -2.57
C GLY A 91 -6.16 -3.44 -3.71
N TYR A 92 -6.78 -4.61 -3.57
CA TYR A 92 -6.70 -5.70 -4.55
C TYR A 92 -7.90 -5.73 -5.51
N ASN A 93 -9.07 -5.33 -5.03
CA ASN A 93 -10.32 -5.44 -5.77
C ASN A 93 -10.62 -4.19 -6.59
N SER A 94 -11.22 -4.40 -7.76
CA SER A 94 -11.75 -3.35 -8.62
C SER A 94 -12.70 -2.42 -7.84
N PRO A 95 -12.74 -1.11 -8.13
CA PRO A 95 -13.73 -0.21 -7.52
C PRO A 95 -15.18 -0.64 -7.82
N PHE A 96 -15.40 -1.45 -8.86
CA PHE A 96 -16.72 -1.97 -9.24
C PHE A 96 -17.09 -3.30 -8.55
N GLU A 97 -16.16 -3.92 -7.80
CA GLU A 97 -16.42 -5.15 -7.04
C GLU A 97 -16.93 -4.83 -5.63
N LEU A 98 -18.20 -5.12 -5.34
CA LEU A 98 -18.83 -4.70 -4.09
C LEU A 98 -18.65 -5.69 -2.92
N PHE A 99 -18.37 -6.97 -3.19
CA PHE A 99 -18.34 -8.04 -2.19
C PHE A 99 -16.98 -8.72 -2.09
N ASN A 100 -16.70 -9.38 -0.95
CA ASN A 100 -15.48 -10.16 -0.69
C ASN A 100 -14.17 -9.40 -0.98
N ARG A 101 -14.19 -8.08 -0.70
CA ARG A 101 -13.04 -7.21 -0.89
C ARG A 101 -11.90 -7.61 0.06
N VAL A 102 -10.69 -7.53 -0.46
CA VAL A 102 -9.43 -7.79 0.20
C VAL A 102 -8.61 -6.51 0.11
N ASN A 103 -8.32 -5.94 1.28
CA ASN A 103 -7.45 -4.81 1.42
C ASN A 103 -6.42 -5.12 2.52
N GLU A 104 -5.30 -4.43 2.50
CA GLU A 104 -4.29 -4.55 3.55
C GLU A 104 -3.80 -3.17 4.00
N VAL A 105 -3.47 -3.04 5.29
CA VAL A 105 -2.68 -1.93 5.83
C VAL A 105 -1.28 -2.43 6.18
N TRP A 106 -0.27 -1.68 5.77
CA TRP A 106 1.14 -2.02 5.93
C TRP A 106 1.84 -0.96 6.77
N LEU A 107 2.70 -1.41 7.69
CA LEU A 107 3.67 -0.58 8.40
C LEU A 107 5.07 -1.07 8.04
N GLY A 108 5.74 -0.32 7.16
CA GLY A 108 7.08 -0.64 6.66
C GLY A 108 8.19 -0.35 7.68
N PHE A 109 9.24 -1.17 7.67
CA PHE A 109 10.45 -1.03 8.48
C PHE A 109 11.67 -1.71 7.83
N ASN A 110 12.87 -1.50 8.39
CA ASN A 110 14.15 -1.99 7.83
C ASN A 110 14.83 -3.01 8.72
#